data_AF-A0A923IND0-F1
#
_entry.id   AF-A0A923IND0-F1
#
_cell.length_a   1.000
_cell.length_b   1.000
_cell.length_c   1.000
_cell.angle_alpha   90.00
_cell.angle_beta   90.00
_cell.angle_gamma   90.00
#
_symmetry.space_group_name_H-M   'P 1'
#
loop_
_entity.id
_entity.type
_entity.pdbx_description
1 polymer ?
#
loop_
_entity_poly.entity_id
_entity_poly.type
_entity_poly.pdbx_seq_one_letter_code
_entity_poly.pdbx_strand_id
1 'polypeptide(L)' 'MELTSEEKEMLCRIANNPYSGGAYKRATWIDMICPTKADKAVLETLRHKGLAETGLGGTVAGDPYDACWLTPKGKGLIPL' A
#
# COMPACT_ATOMS: atom_id res chain seq x y z
N MET A 1 1.69 -7.11 18.77
CA MET A 1 2.00 -7.66 17.43
C MET A 1 3.35 -7.11 17.04
N GLU A 2 4.34 -7.96 16.85
CA GLU A 2 5.65 -7.52 16.34
C GLU A 2 5.64 -7.51 14.82
N LEU A 3 6.21 -6.46 14.24
CA LEU A 3 6.40 -6.29 12.80
C LEU A 3 7.85 -6.60 12.45
N THR A 4 8.07 -7.33 11.37
CA THR A 4 9.42 -7.49 10.81
C THR A 4 9.94 -6.17 10.25
N SER A 5 11.25 -6.09 9.99
CA SER A 5 11.83 -4.90 9.34
C SER A 5 11.23 -4.67 7.96
N GLU A 6 10.99 -5.73 7.19
CA GLU A 6 10.39 -5.68 5.85
C GLU A 6 8.95 -5.16 5.90
N GLU A 7 8.17 -5.59 6.91
CA GLU A 7 6.81 -5.11 7.09
C GLU A 7 6.78 -3.62 7.46
N LYS A 8 7.68 -3.16 8.34
CA LYS A 8 7.81 -1.74 8.68
C LYS A 8 8.21 -0.91 7.46
N GLU A 9 9.17 -1.39 6.69
CA GLU A 9 9.58 -0.73 5.45
C GLU A 9 8.41 -0.64 4.46
N MET A 10 7.63 -1.70 4.31
CA MET A 10 6.46 -1.71 3.44
C MET A 10 5.39 -0.71 3.91
N LEU A 11 5.15 -0.58 5.22
CA LEU A 11 4.24 0.46 5.77
C LEU A 11 4.71 1.86 5.37
N CYS A 12 6.00 2.16 5.54
CA CYS A 12 6.59 3.44 5.13
C CYS A 12 6.46 3.66 3.62
N ARG A 13 6.70 2.62 2.81
CA ARG A 13 6.64 2.70 1.36
C ARG A 13 5.22 3.03 0.87
N ILE A 14 4.19 2.39 1.43
CA ILE A 14 2.78 2.69 1.10
C ILE A 14 2.43 4.12 1.53
N ALA A 15 2.86 4.56 2.71
CA ALA A 15 2.53 5.89 3.23
C ALA A 15 3.18 7.05 2.43
N ASN A 16 4.43 6.85 1.99
CA ASN A 16 5.23 7.89 1.34
C ASN A 16 5.02 8.01 -0.17
N ASN A 17 4.27 7.08 -0.76
CA ASN A 17 3.97 7.11 -2.18
C ASN A 17 2.46 7.32 -2.41
N PRO A 18 1.86 8.47 -2.08
CA PRO A 18 0.51 8.77 -2.53
C PRO A 18 0.51 9.14 -4.02
N TYR A 19 -0.28 8.45 -4.83
CA TYR A 19 -0.44 8.78 -6.25
C TYR A 19 -1.31 10.04 -6.38
N SER A 20 -0.81 11.08 -7.03
CA SER A 20 -1.60 12.30 -7.31
C SER A 20 -2.06 12.29 -8.77
N GLY A 21 -3.35 12.03 -8.97
CA GLY A 21 -4.01 12.23 -10.26
C GLY A 21 -4.61 13.63 -10.31
N GLY A 22 -3.78 14.65 -10.53
CA GLY A 22 -4.21 16.05 -10.46
C GLY A 22 -4.46 16.50 -9.02
N ALA A 23 -5.60 17.15 -8.74
CA ALA A 23 -5.91 17.74 -7.44
C ALA A 23 -6.25 16.73 -6.32
N TYR A 24 -6.39 15.44 -6.63
CA TYR A 24 -6.86 14.42 -5.68
C TYR A 24 -5.77 13.40 -5.34
N LYS A 25 -5.54 13.17 -4.04
CA LYS A 25 -4.71 12.06 -3.55
C LYS A 25 -5.45 10.75 -3.76
N ARG A 26 -4.80 9.79 -4.42
CA ARG A 26 -5.30 8.45 -4.70
C ARG A 26 -4.39 7.41 -4.08
N ALA A 27 -4.95 6.22 -3.86
CA ALA A 27 -4.14 5.05 -3.55
C ALA A 27 -3.26 4.70 -4.77
N THR A 28 -2.06 4.21 -4.46
CA THR A 28 -1.01 3.96 -5.45
C THR A 28 -1.08 2.54 -5.95
N TRP A 29 -0.69 2.36 -7.21
CA TRP A 29 -0.74 1.09 -7.91
C TRP A 29 0.08 0.05 -7.15
N ILE A 30 -0.48 -1.15 -6.97
CA ILE A 30 0.22 -2.23 -6.27
C ILE A 30 1.55 -2.50 -6.95
N ASP A 31 1.61 -2.53 -8.28
CA ASP A 31 2.85 -2.85 -9.00
C ASP A 31 3.94 -1.77 -8.86
N MET A 32 3.58 -0.52 -8.49
CA MET A 32 4.57 0.51 -8.17
C MET A 32 5.12 0.36 -6.76
N ILE A 33 4.30 -0.02 -5.79
CA ILE A 33 4.72 -0.20 -4.39
C ILE A 33 5.41 -1.54 -4.17
N CYS A 34 4.88 -2.57 -4.83
CA CYS A 34 5.23 -3.98 -4.68
C CYS A 34 5.62 -4.60 -6.04
N PRO A 35 6.78 -4.20 -6.61
CA PRO A 35 7.19 -4.64 -7.94
C PRO A 35 7.56 -6.13 -7.98
N THR A 36 7.96 -6.73 -6.85
CA THR A 36 8.39 -8.13 -6.80
C THR A 36 7.33 -9.05 -6.17
N LYS A 37 7.44 -10.36 -6.43
CA LYS A 37 6.63 -11.38 -5.76
C LYS A 37 6.82 -11.35 -4.23
N ALA A 38 8.04 -11.07 -3.77
CA ALA A 38 8.34 -10.96 -2.35
C ALA A 38 7.62 -9.76 -1.73
N ASP A 39 7.65 -8.59 -2.37
CA ASP A 39 6.90 -7.42 -1.91
C ASP A 39 5.39 -7.70 -1.81
N LYS A 40 4.82 -8.40 -2.80
CA LYS A 40 3.40 -8.77 -2.80
C LYS A 40 3.07 -9.74 -1.64
N ALA A 41 3.98 -10.64 -1.28
CA ALA A 41 3.81 -11.50 -0.11
C ALA A 41 3.85 -10.72 1.22
N VAL A 42 4.72 -9.72 1.33
CA VAL A 42 4.74 -8.80 2.48
C VAL A 42 3.42 -8.02 2.55
N LEU A 43 2.94 -7.47 1.44
CA LEU A 43 1.64 -6.79 1.38
C LEU A 43 0.49 -7.69 1.82
N GLU A 44 0.43 -8.94 1.35
CA GLU A 44 -0.61 -9.88 1.75
C GLU A 44 -0.54 -10.21 3.25
N THR A 45 0.67 -10.32 3.80
CA THR A 45 0.86 -10.50 5.25
C THR A 45 0.31 -9.30 6.02
N LEU A 46 0.56 -8.06 5.56
CA LEU A 46 -0.02 -6.84 6.14
C LEU A 46 -1.55 -6.81 6.03
N ARG A 47 -2.13 -7.30 4.93
CA ARG A 47 -3.59 -7.41 4.76
C ARG A 47 -4.19 -8.41 5.75
N HIS A 48 -3.60 -9.60 5.89
CA HIS A 48 -4.02 -10.57 6.90
C HIS A 48 -3.92 -10.04 8.34
N LYS A 49 -2.97 -9.13 8.61
CA LYS A 49 -2.84 -8.43 9.91
C LYS A 49 -3.81 -7.25 10.07
N GLY A 50 -4.59 -6.90 9.04
CA GLY A 50 -5.53 -5.78 9.01
C GLY A 50 -4.85 -4.40 8.97
N LEU A 51 -3.63 -4.33 8.42
CA LEU A 51 -2.81 -3.12 8.38
C LEU A 51 -2.83 -2.41 7.03
N ALA A 52 -3.11 -3.18 5.98
CA ALA A 52 -3.26 -2.68 4.63
C ALA A 52 -4.51 -3.28 3.98
N GLU A 53 -5.00 -2.61 2.96
CA GLU A 53 -6.06 -3.09 2.08
C GLU A 53 -5.61 -2.96 0.62
N THR A 54 -6.25 -3.72 -0.26
CA THR A 54 -6.10 -3.60 -1.70
C THR A 54 -7.47 -3.56 -2.35
N GLY A 55 -7.54 -2.94 -3.53
CA GLY A 55 -8.74 -2.90 -4.34
C GLY A 55 -8.58 -1.96 -5.53
N LEU A 56 -9.69 -1.71 -6.23
CA LEU A 56 -9.70 -0.81 -7.38
C LEU A 56 -9.26 0.61 -6.95
N GLY A 57 -8.09 1.04 -7.40
CA GLY A 57 -7.56 2.37 -7.13
C GLY A 57 -8.19 3.45 -8.01
N GLY A 58 -8.67 3.06 -9.20
CA GLY A 58 -9.35 3.91 -10.15
C GLY A 58 -9.08 3.47 -11.59
N THR A 59 -9.34 4.38 -12.53
CA THR A 59 -9.07 4.19 -13.96
C THR A 59 -8.14 5.29 -14.46
N VAL A 60 -7.14 4.93 -15.28
CA VAL A 60 -6.25 5.87 -15.98
C VAL A 60 -6.36 5.58 -17.48
N ALA A 61 -6.68 6.60 -18.28
CA ALA A 61 -6.91 6.46 -19.73
C ALA A 61 -7.95 5.37 -20.13
N GLY A 62 -8.85 4.99 -19.21
CA GLY A 62 -9.84 3.93 -19.42
C GLY A 62 -9.44 2.58 -18.83
N ASP A 63 -8.18 2.41 -18.44
CA ASP A 63 -7.69 1.16 -17.85
C ASP A 63 -7.81 1.19 -16.32
N PRO A 64 -8.51 0.23 -15.68
CA PRO A 64 -8.55 0.11 -14.24
C PRO A 64 -7.20 -0.34 -13.69
N TYR A 65 -6.87 0.07 -12.46
CA TYR A 65 -5.68 -0.40 -11.76
C TYR A 65 -5.99 -0.81 -10.33
N ASP A 66 -5.29 -1.84 -9.87
CA ASP A 66 -5.32 -2.26 -8.46
C ASP A 66 -4.35 -1.43 -7.64
N ALA A 67 -4.79 -1.00 -6.47
CA ALA A 67 -4.05 -0.16 -5.55
C ALA A 67 -3.96 -0.78 -4.16
N CYS A 68 -3.06 -0.24 -3.34
CA CYS A 68 -2.99 -0.53 -1.92
C CYS A 68 -2.98 0.74 -1.08
N TRP A 69 -3.50 0.64 0.14
CA TRP A 69 -3.48 1.72 1.13
C TRP A 69 -3.41 1.16 2.56
N LEU A 70 -2.95 1.99 3.49
CA LEU A 70 -2.93 1.64 4.90
C LEU A 70 -4.29 1.84 5.55
N THR A 71 -4.69 0.89 6.38
CA THR A 71 -5.81 1.06 7.31
C THR A 71 -5.43 2.07 8.40
N PRO A 72 -6.39 2.59 9.18
CA PRO A 72 -6.07 3.42 10.35
C PRO A 72 -5.10 2.73 11.31
N LYS A 73 -5.25 1.40 11.48
CA LYS A 73 -4.34 0.57 12.29
C LYS A 73 -2.93 0.53 11.70
N GLY A 74 -2.78 0.35 10.39
CA GLY A 74 -1.48 0.37 9.71
C GLY A 74 -0.78 1.72 9.82
N LYS A 75 -1.52 2.83 9.67
CA LYS A 75 -0.98 4.19 9.80
C LYS A 75 -0.41 4.46 11.20
N GLY A 76 -1.06 3.94 12.24
CA GLY A 76 -0.61 4.09 13.62
C GLY A 76 0.68 3.32 13.96
N LEU A 77 1.18 2.49 13.05
CA LEU A 77 2.40 1.70 13.23
C LEU A 77 3.58 2.20 12.37
N ILE A 78 3.40 3.29 11.62
CA ILE A 78 4.49 3.91 10.87
C ILE A 78 5.48 4.49 11.89
N PRO A 79 6.76 4.09 11.86
CA PRO A 79 7.78 4.71 12.70
C PRO A 79 7.91 6.20 12.33
N LEU A 80 7.91 7.06 13.35
CA LEU A 80 8.17 8.51 13.24
C LEU A 80 9.59 8.78 12.72
#